data_AF-A0A927TSQ4-F1
#
_entry.id   AF-A0A927TSQ4-F1
#
_cell.length_a   1.000
_cell.length_b   1.000
_cell.length_c   1.000
_cell.angle_alpha   90.00
_cell.angle_beta   90.00
_cell.angle_gamma   90.00
#
_symmetry.space_group_name_H-M   'P 1'
#
loop_
_entity.id
_entity.type
_entity.pdbx_description
1 polymer ?
#
loop_
_entity_poly.entity_id
_entity_poly.type
_entity_poly.pdbx_seq_one_letter_code
_entity_poly.pdbx_strand_id
1 'polypeptide(L)'
;MYDEIIDAIEQGNYSEALKHAKQYPQDKIDDTYAVLVATICMHFGEFEYAFDYIRNGLQYNYKNYELYLILGTYYASTNPVQAKLCYENALYYCDSEDDRNIIESYLNAPDIRSVQISPTSIVILSYNQPDLTQSA
;
A
#
# COMPACT_ATOMS: atom_id res chain seq x y z
N MET A 1 18.53 -7.75 -2.01
CA MET A 1 18.93 -6.65 -2.96
C MET A 1 18.71 -5.30 -2.31
N TYR A 2 17.67 -5.11 -1.49
CA TYR A 2 17.41 -3.86 -0.78
C TYR A 2 17.83 -3.88 0.69
N ASP A 3 18.71 -4.82 1.05
CA ASP A 3 19.04 -5.19 2.43
C ASP A 3 19.57 -3.97 3.21
N GLU A 4 20.41 -3.12 2.58
CA GLU A 4 20.91 -1.87 3.19
C GLU A 4 19.78 -0.87 3.53
N ILE A 5 18.72 -0.82 2.71
CA ILE A 5 17.57 0.05 2.95
C ILE A 5 16.72 -0.52 4.08
N ILE A 6 16.48 -1.83 4.06
CA ILE A 6 15.70 -2.56 5.06
C ILE A 6 16.36 -2.43 6.44
N ASP A 7 17.66 -2.76 6.54
CA ASP A 7 18.43 -2.68 7.78
C ASP A 7 18.40 -1.26 8.36
N ALA A 8 18.49 -0.23 7.51
CA ALA A 8 18.44 1.16 7.94
C ALA A 8 17.04 1.56 8.44
N ILE A 9 15.97 1.07 7.82
CA ILE A 9 14.58 1.29 8.28
C ILE A 9 14.35 0.59 9.63
N GLU A 10 14.77 -0.66 9.77
CA GLU A 10 14.62 -1.44 11.01
C GLU A 10 15.36 -0.80 12.20
N GLN A 11 16.50 -0.15 11.94
CA GLN A 11 17.26 0.61 12.93
C GLN A 11 16.68 2.03 13.17
N GLY A 12 15.64 2.44 12.46
CA GLY A 12 15.05 3.77 12.53
C GLY A 12 15.90 4.88 11.90
N ASN A 13 16.93 4.54 11.13
CA ASN A 13 17.82 5.47 10.46
C ASN A 13 17.31 5.81 9.05
N TYR A 14 16.18 6.52 8.97
CA TYR A 14 15.52 6.87 7.71
C TYR A 14 16.34 7.78 6.80
N SER A 15 17.23 8.60 7.36
CA SER A 15 18.16 9.44 6.58
C SER A 15 19.15 8.59 5.78
N GLU A 16 19.65 7.52 6.38
CA GLU A 16 20.54 6.57 5.72
C GLU A 16 19.78 5.70 4.72
N ALA A 17 18.59 5.21 5.09
CA ALA A 17 17.70 4.50 4.18
C ALA A 17 17.43 5.31 2.89
N LEU A 18 17.16 6.61 3.02
CA LEU A 18 16.98 7.52 1.88
C LEU A 18 18.25 7.66 1.02
N LYS A 19 19.43 7.69 1.66
CA LYS A 19 20.71 7.76 0.94
C LYS A 19 20.96 6.49 0.14
N HIS A 20 20.65 5.31 0.69
CA HIS A 20 20.74 4.04 -0.03
C HIS A 20 19.72 3.99 -1.17
N ALA A 21 18.46 4.34 -0.92
CA ALA A 21 17.41 4.35 -1.93
C ALA A 21 17.76 5.22 -3.15
N LYS A 22 18.37 6.39 -2.95
CA LYS A 22 18.80 7.29 -4.03
C LYS A 22 19.87 6.72 -4.97
N GLN A 23 20.58 5.67 -4.55
CA GLN A 23 21.58 4.99 -5.39
C GLN A 23 20.94 4.02 -6.38
N TYR A 24 19.66 3.67 -6.17
CA TYR A 24 18.95 2.75 -7.05
C TYR A 24 18.38 3.47 -8.28
N PRO A 25 18.48 2.85 -9.46
CA PRO A 25 17.90 3.37 -10.70
C PRO A 25 16.37 3.44 -10.61
N GLN A 26 15.81 4.65 -10.75
CA GLN A 26 14.37 4.92 -10.61
C GLN A 26 13.53 4.37 -11.79
N ASP A 27 14.16 3.86 -12.84
CA ASP A 27 13.50 3.25 -14.01
C ASP A 27 13.13 1.77 -13.82
N LYS A 28 13.53 1.15 -12.68
CA LYS A 28 13.18 -0.22 -12.32
C LYS A 28 12.56 -0.28 -10.92
N ILE A 29 11.38 0.31 -10.80
CA ILE A 29 10.56 0.24 -9.58
C ILE A 29 9.77 -1.06 -9.62
N ASP A 30 10.18 -2.05 -8.82
CA ASP A 30 9.30 -3.14 -8.42
C ASP A 30 8.48 -2.74 -7.19
N ASP A 31 7.57 -3.61 -6.77
CA ASP A 31 6.71 -3.38 -5.62
C ASP A 31 7.49 -3.32 -4.30
N THR A 32 8.55 -4.11 -4.15
CA THR A 32 9.40 -4.11 -2.94
C THR A 32 10.09 -2.77 -2.76
N TYR A 33 10.73 -2.25 -3.81
CA TYR A 33 11.35 -0.91 -3.76
C TYR A 33 10.31 0.18 -3.50
N ALA A 34 9.11 0.06 -4.10
CA ALA A 34 8.01 0.99 -3.84
C ALA A 34 7.58 1.01 -2.36
N VAL A 35 7.47 -0.15 -1.70
CA VAL A 35 7.17 -0.25 -0.26
C VAL A 35 8.20 0.52 0.56
N LEU A 36 9.49 0.29 0.30
CA LEU A 36 10.57 0.89 1.08
C LEU A 36 10.60 2.41 0.92
N VAL A 37 10.52 2.91 -0.32
CA VAL A 37 10.57 4.36 -0.56
C VAL A 37 9.30 5.05 -0.07
N ALA A 38 8.13 4.44 -0.26
CA ALA A 38 6.89 4.99 0.29
C ALA A 38 6.98 5.10 1.83
N THR A 39 7.51 4.08 2.51
CA THR A 39 7.73 4.09 3.96
C THR A 39 8.66 5.24 4.39
N ILE A 40 9.77 5.43 3.68
CA ILE A 40 10.70 6.54 3.92
C ILE A 40 10.01 7.90 3.72
N CYS A 41 9.27 8.08 2.61
CA CYS A 41 8.55 9.31 2.33
C CYS A 41 7.48 9.60 3.39
N MET A 42 6.71 8.60 3.82
CA MET A 42 5.73 8.73 4.90
C MET A 42 6.40 9.20 6.20
N HIS A 43 7.58 8.67 6.54
CA HIS A 43 8.33 9.10 7.72
C HIS A 43 8.73 10.59 7.66
N PHE A 44 9.18 11.07 6.49
CA PHE A 44 9.56 12.47 6.31
C PHE A 44 8.39 13.42 6.08
N GLY A 45 7.15 12.92 6.01
CA GLY A 45 5.96 13.73 5.70
C GLY A 45 5.85 14.13 4.22
N GLU A 46 6.61 13.47 3.34
CA GLU A 46 6.64 13.68 1.89
C GLU A 46 5.49 12.90 1.23
N PHE A 47 4.26 13.24 1.61
CA PHE A 47 3.06 12.46 1.30
C PHE A 47 2.74 12.34 -0.20
N GLU A 48 3.02 13.39 -0.99
CA GLU A 48 2.81 13.35 -2.44
C GLU A 48 3.72 12.30 -3.10
N TYR A 49 5.00 12.27 -2.72
CA TYR A 49 5.95 11.27 -3.22
C TYR A 49 5.58 9.87 -2.72
N ALA A 50 5.19 9.73 -1.45
CA ALA A 50 4.74 8.44 -0.92
C ALA A 50 3.58 7.87 -1.76
N PHE A 51 2.59 8.71 -2.08
CA PHE A 51 1.45 8.31 -2.89
C PHE A 51 1.84 7.85 -4.29
N ASP A 52 2.78 8.54 -4.95
CA ASP A 52 3.26 8.15 -6.27
C ASP A 52 3.96 6.78 -6.25
N TYR A 53 4.80 6.50 -5.25
CA TYR A 53 5.43 5.18 -5.11
C TYR A 53 4.42 4.09 -4.80
N ILE A 54 3.45 4.35 -3.91
CA ILE A 54 2.38 3.40 -3.60
C ILE A 54 1.58 3.06 -4.86
N ARG A 55 1.17 4.08 -5.63
CA ARG A 55 0.42 3.90 -6.87
C ARG A 55 1.22 3.07 -7.88
N ASN A 56 2.49 3.42 -8.10
CA ASN A 56 3.34 2.72 -9.07
C ASN A 56 3.59 1.26 -8.64
N GLY A 57 3.82 1.02 -7.35
CA GLY A 57 3.98 -0.32 -6.79
C GLY A 57 2.73 -1.18 -6.94
N LEU A 58 1.54 -0.62 -6.68
CA LEU A 58 0.27 -1.34 -6.88
C LEU A 58 -0.06 -1.57 -8.36
N GLN A 59 0.42 -0.70 -9.27
CA GLN A 59 0.35 -0.96 -10.71
C GLN A 59 1.26 -2.13 -11.13
N TYR A 60 2.41 -2.26 -10.50
CA TYR A 60 3.35 -3.37 -10.74
C TYR A 60 2.82 -4.69 -10.15
N ASN A 61 2.40 -4.67 -8.88
CA ASN A 61 1.81 -5.80 -8.18
C ASN A 61 0.58 -5.36 -7.37
N TYR A 62 -0.60 -5.56 -7.94
CA TYR A 62 -1.87 -5.20 -7.31
C TYR A 62 -2.22 -6.03 -6.07
N LYS A 63 -1.44 -7.08 -5.76
CA LYS A 63 -1.64 -7.93 -4.58
C LYS A 63 -0.67 -7.62 -3.44
N ASN A 64 0.23 -6.66 -3.58
CA ASN A 64 1.18 -6.36 -2.52
C ASN A 64 0.43 -5.74 -1.32
N TYR A 65 0.32 -6.50 -0.23
CA TYR A 65 -0.45 -6.10 0.95
C TYR A 65 0.21 -4.98 1.75
N GLU A 66 1.54 -4.88 1.75
CA GLU A 66 2.28 -3.83 2.45
C GLU A 66 1.96 -2.46 1.83
N LEU A 67 1.87 -2.38 0.50
CA LEU A 67 1.46 -1.16 -0.18
C LEU A 67 0.03 -0.74 0.20
N TYR A 68 -0.89 -1.68 0.38
CA TYR A 68 -2.23 -1.38 0.88
C TYR A 68 -2.21 -0.90 2.35
N LEU A 69 -1.36 -1.48 3.19
CA LEU A 69 -1.18 -1.04 4.58
C LEU A 69 -0.66 0.41 4.65
N ILE A 70 0.34 0.74 3.83
CA ILE A 70 0.87 2.10 3.72
C ILE A 70 -0.19 3.05 3.15
N LEU A 71 -0.94 2.65 2.12
CA LEU A 71 -2.04 3.45 1.56
C LEU A 71 -3.15 3.72 2.58
N GLY A 72 -3.47 2.73 3.41
CA GLY A 72 -4.41 2.90 4.51
C GLY A 72 -3.93 3.94 5.51
N THR A 73 -2.64 3.89 5.85
CA THR A 73 -2.00 4.85 6.75
C THR A 73 -2.01 6.27 6.14
N TYR A 74 -1.75 6.40 4.84
CA TYR A 74 -1.85 7.66 4.10
C TYR A 74 -3.25 8.28 4.20
N TYR A 75 -4.31 7.49 4.08
CA TYR A 75 -5.68 7.99 4.14
C TYR A 75 -6.25 8.12 5.56
N ALA A 76 -5.62 7.54 6.58
CA ALA A 76 -6.22 7.42 7.91
C ALA A 76 -6.73 8.74 8.51
N SER A 77 -6.01 9.85 8.27
CA SER A 77 -6.36 11.17 8.79
C SER A 77 -7.35 11.97 7.93
N THR A 78 -7.43 11.69 6.62
CA THR A 78 -8.19 12.50 5.66
C THR A 78 -9.43 11.80 5.11
N ASN A 79 -9.39 10.46 5.02
CA ASN A 79 -10.45 9.62 4.51
C ASN A 79 -10.45 8.24 5.20
N PRO A 80 -11.02 8.14 6.41
CA PRO A 80 -11.00 6.91 7.19
C PRO A 80 -11.79 5.76 6.55
N VAL A 81 -12.76 6.05 5.66
CA VAL A 81 -13.46 5.04 4.85
C VAL A 81 -12.49 4.38 3.88
N GLN A 82 -11.75 5.19 3.13
CA GLN A 82 -10.74 4.67 2.20
C GLN A 82 -9.63 3.95 2.96
N ALA A 83 -9.21 4.47 4.12
CA ALA A 83 -8.21 3.82 4.96
C ALA A 83 -8.64 2.40 5.38
N LYS A 84 -9.88 2.26 5.87
CA LYS A 84 -10.45 0.96 6.25
C LYS A 84 -10.46 -0.03 5.08
N LEU A 85 -10.92 0.40 3.90
CA LEU A 85 -10.91 -0.44 2.69
C LEU A 85 -9.49 -0.86 2.29
N CYS A 86 -8.50 0.02 2.47
CA CYS A 86 -7.10 -0.34 2.20
C CYS A 86 -6.60 -1.40 3.19
N TYR A 87 -6.90 -1.27 4.49
CA TYR A 87 -6.54 -2.29 5.48
C TYR A 87 -7.25 -3.63 5.25
N GLU A 88 -8.52 -3.61 4.82
CA GLU A 88 -9.25 -4.82 4.42
C GLU A 88 -8.59 -5.50 3.21
N ASN A 89 -8.14 -4.73 2.20
CA ASN A 89 -7.38 -5.27 1.07
C ASN A 89 -6.01 -5.81 1.50
N ALA A 90 -5.32 -5.12 2.40
CA ALA A 90 -4.06 -5.62 2.97
C ALA A 90 -4.29 -6.98 3.65
N LEU A 91 -5.32 -7.11 4.48
CA LEU A 91 -5.64 -8.37 5.15
C LEU A 91 -6.02 -9.49 4.17
N TYR A 92 -6.72 -9.15 3.09
CA TYR A 92 -7.13 -10.10 2.06
C TYR A 92 -5.94 -10.70 1.29
N TYR A 93 -4.95 -9.88 0.94
CA TYR A 93 -3.77 -10.32 0.19
C TYR A 93 -2.57 -10.74 1.08
N CYS A 94 -2.67 -10.57 2.40
CA CYS A 94 -1.60 -10.96 3.31
C CYS A 94 -1.52 -12.49 3.43
N ASP A 95 -0.34 -13.03 3.12
CA ASP A 95 -0.04 -14.46 3.20
C ASP A 95 0.76 -14.83 4.46
N SER A 96 1.21 -13.84 5.24
CA SER A 96 2.03 -13.99 6.46
C SER A 96 1.18 -13.90 7.73
N GLU A 97 1.10 -14.97 8.52
CA GLU A 97 0.35 -14.97 9.79
C GLU A 97 0.86 -13.92 10.78
N ASP A 98 2.16 -13.64 10.81
CA ASP A 98 2.74 -12.64 11.70
C ASP A 98 2.23 -11.24 11.32
N ASP A 99 2.18 -10.91 10.03
CA ASP A 99 1.72 -9.61 9.55
C ASP A 99 0.20 -9.46 9.60
N ARG A 100 -0.56 -10.56 9.50
CA ARG A 100 -2.03 -10.53 9.68
C ARG A 100 -2.40 -9.91 11.01
N ASN A 101 -1.75 -10.31 12.10
CA ASN A 101 -2.00 -9.77 13.43
C ASN A 101 -1.75 -8.26 13.49
N ILE A 102 -0.70 -7.80 12.80
CA ILE A 102 -0.38 -6.37 12.69
C ILE A 102 -1.52 -5.66 11.94
N ILE A 103 -1.93 -6.14 10.76
CA ILE A 103 -2.99 -5.51 9.95
C ILE A 103 -4.34 -5.49 10.70
N GLU A 104 -4.68 -6.58 11.39
CA GLU A 104 -5.87 -6.65 12.24
C GLU A 104 -5.84 -5.60 13.36
N SER A 105 -4.66 -5.26 13.91
CA SER A 105 -4.57 -4.18 14.90
C SER A 105 -4.96 -2.82 14.33
N TYR A 106 -4.63 -2.53 13.06
CA TYR A 106 -5.07 -1.32 12.36
C TYR A 106 -6.59 -1.31 12.14
N LEU A 107 -7.18 -2.44 11.76
CA LEU A 107 -8.63 -2.56 11.59
C LEU A 107 -9.40 -2.43 12.90
N ASN A 108 -8.80 -2.88 14.01
CA ASN A 108 -9.39 -2.82 15.34
C ASN A 108 -9.19 -1.47 16.05
N ALA A 109 -8.36 -0.58 15.51
CA ALA A 109 -8.21 0.78 16.02
C ALA A 109 -9.59 1.47 16.09
N PRO A 110 -9.96 2.16 17.21
CA PRO A 110 -11.31 2.69 17.40
C PRO A 110 -11.82 3.58 16.26
N ASP A 111 -10.92 4.41 15.72
CA ASP A 111 -11.21 5.36 14.65
C ASP A 111 -11.47 4.67 13.30
N ILE A 112 -10.97 3.45 13.11
CA ILE A 112 -11.16 2.65 11.89
C ILE A 112 -12.31 1.67 12.08
N ARG A 113 -12.38 0.99 13.22
CA ARG A 113 -13.40 0.01 13.53
C ARG A 113 -14.81 0.60 13.48
N SER A 114 -14.97 1.83 13.96
CA SER A 114 -16.26 2.53 13.99
C SER A 114 -16.76 2.97 12.61
N VAL A 115 -15.87 3.04 11.60
CA VAL A 115 -16.20 3.49 10.24
C VAL A 115 -17.16 2.51 9.58
N GLN A 116 -18.26 3.07 9.07
CA GLN A 116 -19.26 2.34 8.29
C GLN A 116 -18.97 2.52 6.80
N ILE A 117 -18.90 1.41 6.06
CA ILE A 117 -18.76 1.42 4.61
C ILE A 117 -20.17 1.32 4.01
N SER A 118 -20.54 2.31 3.20
CA SER A 118 -21.82 2.30 2.50
C SER A 118 -21.82 1.22 1.41
N PRO A 119 -22.89 0.42 1.30
CA PRO A 119 -23.07 -0.48 0.17
C PRO A 119 -22.95 0.30 -1.15
N THR A 120 -21.98 -0.08 -1.98
CA THR A 120 -21.65 0.63 -3.22
C THR A 120 -21.67 -0.36 -4.38
N SER A 121 -22.41 -0.04 -5.44
CA SER A 121 -22.44 -0.84 -6.67
C SER A 121 -21.50 -0.23 -7.70
N ILE A 122 -20.55 -1.03 -8.19
CA ILE A 122 -19.66 -0.65 -9.29
C ILE A 122 -20.23 -1.25 -10.58
N VAL A 123 -20.62 -0.39 -11.53
CA VAL A 123 -21.07 -0.82 -12.86
C VAL A 123 -19.95 -0.57 -13.86
N ILE A 124 -19.30 -1.63 -14.31
CA ILE A 124 -18.30 -1.57 -15.37
C ILE A 124 -19.02 -1.82 -16.69
N LEU A 125 -19.16 -0.78 -17.52
CA LEU A 125 -19.78 -0.89 -18.84
C LEU A 125 -18.74 -1.34 -19.86
N SER A 126 -18.84 -2.59 -20.29
CA SER A 126 -18.03 -3.13 -21.40
C SER A 126 -18.87 -3.09 -22.69
N TYR A 127 -18.60 -2.12 -23.57
CA TYR A 127 -19.23 -2.03 -24.88
C TYR A 127 -18.31 -2.62 -25.95
N ASN A 128 -18.84 -3.49 -26.83
CA ASN A 128 -18.11 -4.13 -27.94
C ASN A 128 -16.84 -4.90 -27.55
N GLN A 129 -16.83 -5.53 -26.38
CA GLN A 129 -15.80 -6.51 -26.00
C GLN A 129 -16.43 -7.90 -25.89
N PRO A 130 -16.67 -8.60 -27.03
CA PRO A 130 -17.34 -9.91 -27.04
C PRO A 130 -16.61 -10.95 -26.19
N ASP A 131 -15.28 -10.84 -26.07
CA ASP A 131 -14.46 -11.74 -25.25
C ASP A 131 -14.79 -11.66 -23.75
N LEU A 132 -15.38 -10.55 -23.28
CA LEU A 132 -15.79 -10.35 -21.88
C LEU A 132 -17.25 -10.71 -21.62
N THR A 133 -18.05 -10.92 -22.68
CA THR A 133 -19.50 -11.18 -22.58
C THR A 133 -19.90 -12.57 -23.05
N GLN A 134 -18.96 -13.36 -23.57
CA GLN A 134 -19.17 -14.78 -23.87
C GLN A 134 -18.86 -15.63 -22.63
N SER A 135 -19.90 -16.28 -22.10
CA SER A 135 -19.76 -17.36 -21.12
C SER A 135 -18.99 -18.54 -21.72
N ALA A 136 -17.97 -19.00 -21.02
CA ALA A 136 -17.18 -20.21 -21.34
C ALA A 136 -18.04 -21.48 -21.40
#